data_AF-A0A3R6X7L9-F1
#
_entry.id   AF-A0A3R6X7L9-F1
#
_cell.length_a   1.000
_cell.length_b   1.000
_cell.length_c   1.000
_cell.angle_alpha   90.00
_cell.angle_beta   90.00
_cell.angle_gamma   90.00
#
_symmetry.space_group_name_H-M   'P 1'
#
loop_
_entity.id
_entity.type
_entity.pdbx_description
1 polymer ?
#
loop_
_entity_poly.entity_id
_entity_poly.type
_entity_poly.pdbx_seq_one_letter_code
_entity_poly.pdbx_strand_id
1 'polypeptide(L)' 'LVDELRLCHAEHPYTKFVGSCNDIKAALNECFAKENAFRRKANMDKARAFNKEWKEFKEQKQAAAAASA' A
#
# COMPACT_ATOMS: atom_id res chain seq x y z
N LEU A 1 17.78 -6.73 -5.29
CA LEU A 1 16.70 -6.00 -6.01
C LEU A 1 16.90 -4.48 -6.03
N VAL A 2 16.67 -3.71 -4.94
CA VAL A 2 16.80 -2.23 -5.02
C VAL A 2 18.25 -1.80 -5.23
N ASP A 3 19.18 -2.27 -4.40
CA ASP A 3 20.59 -1.89 -4.52
C ASP A 3 21.23 -2.45 -5.79
N GLU A 4 20.77 -3.63 -6.21
CA GLU A 4 21.15 -4.27 -7.46
C GLU A 4 20.70 -3.48 -8.70
N LEU A 5 19.49 -2.91 -8.67
CA LEU A 5 19.02 -2.01 -9.73
C LEU A 5 19.84 -0.71 -9.74
N ARG A 6 20.22 -0.19 -8.56
CA ARG A 6 21.08 1.00 -8.45
C ARG A 6 22.47 0.74 -9.01
N LEU A 7 23.05 -0.42 -8.73
CA LEU A 7 24.33 -0.86 -9.28
C LEU A 7 24.24 -0.95 -10.81
N CYS A 8 23.23 -1.63 -11.34
CA CYS A 8 23.02 -1.75 -12.78
C CYS A 8 22.87 -0.37 -13.46
N HIS A 9 22.15 0.57 -12.85
CA HIS A 9 22.03 1.93 -13.37
C HIS A 9 23.34 2.73 -13.32
N ALA A 10 24.23 2.44 -12.36
CA ALA A 10 25.54 3.07 -12.25
C ALA A 10 26.52 2.54 -13.30
N GLU A 11 26.49 1.23 -13.56
CA GLU A 11 27.32 0.57 -14.59
C GLU A 11 26.83 0.85 -16.02
N HIS A 12 25.53 1.12 -16.17
CA HIS A 12 24.88 1.33 -17.46
C HIS A 12 24.20 2.71 -17.56
N PRO A 13 24.95 3.83 -17.45
CA PRO A 13 24.36 5.18 -17.36
C PRO A 13 23.55 5.57 -18.60
N TYR A 14 23.94 5.10 -19.79
CA TYR A 14 23.20 5.32 -21.04
C TYR A 14 22.25 4.15 -21.34
N THR A 15 22.70 2.92 -21.15
CA THR A 15 21.91 1.73 -21.56
C THR A 15 20.79 1.37 -20.59
N LYS A 16 20.76 1.94 -19.38
CA LYS A 16 19.63 1.82 -18.44
C LYS A 16 18.30 2.28 -19.06
N PHE A 17 18.33 3.24 -19.98
CA PHE A 17 17.13 3.77 -20.64
C PHE A 17 16.65 2.92 -21.81
N VAL A 18 17.50 2.07 -22.36
CA VAL A 18 17.14 1.14 -23.46
C VAL A 18 16.86 -0.28 -22.96
N GLY A 19 16.88 -0.50 -21.63
CA GLY A 19 16.36 -1.72 -21.01
C GLY A 19 17.40 -2.71 -20.49
N SER A 20 18.68 -2.34 -20.38
CA SER A 20 19.73 -3.25 -19.87
C SER A 20 19.50 -3.76 -18.44
N CYS A 21 18.65 -3.07 -17.67
CA CYS A 21 18.32 -3.40 -16.28
C CYS A 21 16.87 -3.86 -16.09
N ASN A 22 16.15 -4.22 -17.17
CA ASN A 22 14.72 -4.50 -17.12
C ASN A 22 14.36 -5.75 -16.30
N ASP A 23 15.20 -6.79 -16.30
CA ASP A 23 14.93 -8.02 -15.55
C ASP A 23 14.98 -7.76 -14.04
N ILE A 24 16.01 -7.04 -13.57
CA ILE A 24 16.14 -6.63 -12.17
C ILE A 24 14.97 -5.74 -11.76
N LYS A 25 14.56 -4.82 -12.65
CA LYS A 25 13.39 -3.95 -12.45
C LYS A 25 12.08 -4.76 -12.39
N ALA A 26 11.92 -5.79 -13.22
CA ALA A 26 10.74 -6.64 -13.23
C ALA A 26 10.62 -7.43 -11.91
N ALA A 27 11.73 -8.03 -11.44
CA ALA A 27 11.77 -8.71 -10.16
C ALA A 27 11.46 -7.76 -8.97
N LEU A 28 11.99 -6.54 -9.02
CA LEU A 28 11.69 -5.52 -8.01
C LEU A 28 10.20 -5.13 -8.01
N ASN A 29 9.62 -4.94 -9.19
CA ASN A 29 8.20 -4.62 -9.33
C ASN A 29 7.30 -5.74 -8.79
N GLU A 30 7.64 -7.00 -9.05
CA GLU A 30 6.91 -8.15 -8.52
C GLU A 30 6.94 -8.16 -6.99
N CYS A 31 8.10 -7.90 -6.39
CA CYS A 31 8.25 -7.80 -4.94
C CYS A 31 7.33 -6.71 -4.36
N PHE A 32 7.38 -5.49 -4.90
CA PHE A 32 6.52 -4.40 -4.44
C PHE A 32 5.04 -4.64 -4.70
N ALA A 33 4.67 -5.34 -5.78
CA ALA A 33 3.29 -5.72 -6.04
C ALA A 33 2.76 -6.65 -4.94
N LYS A 34 3.55 -7.66 -4.54
CA LYS A 34 3.20 -8.58 -3.44
C LYS A 34 3.05 -7.84 -2.12
N GLU A 35 4.01 -6.98 -1.79
CA GLU A 35 3.96 -6.20 -0.55
C GLU A 35 2.76 -5.24 -0.52
N ASN A 36 2.52 -4.54 -1.64
CA ASN A 36 1.37 -3.65 -1.75
C ASN A 36 0.05 -4.40 -1.62
N ALA A 37 -0.09 -5.58 -2.23
CA ALA A 37 -1.27 -6.42 -2.09
C ALA A 37 -1.52 -6.83 -0.62
N PHE A 38 -0.47 -7.25 0.08
CA PHE A 38 -0.54 -7.58 1.50
C PHE A 38 -0.97 -6.36 2.34
N ARG A 39 -0.31 -5.22 2.17
CA ARG A 39 -0.61 -3.97 2.89
C ARG A 39 -2.03 -3.47 2.60
N ARG A 40 -2.48 -3.55 1.35
CA ARG A 40 -3.85 -3.17 0.95
C ARG A 40 -4.89 -4.03 1.66
N LYS A 41 -4.68 -5.33 1.77
CA LYS A 41 -5.58 -6.23 2.51
C LYS A 41 -5.64 -5.85 4.00
N ALA A 42 -4.47 -5.73 4.64
CA ALA A 42 -4.40 -5.35 6.06
C ALA A 42 -5.04 -3.98 6.34
N ASN A 43 -4.83 -2.99 5.46
CA ASN A 43 -5.42 -1.66 5.59
C ASN A 43 -6.93 -1.68 5.38
N MET A 44 -7.41 -2.48 4.42
CA MET A 44 -8.84 -2.65 4.19
C MET A 44 -9.54 -3.28 5.40
N ASP A 45 -8.93 -4.31 6.01
CA ASP A 45 -9.49 -4.96 7.20
C ASP A 45 -9.55 -3.99 8.39
N LYS A 46 -8.49 -3.21 8.62
CA LYS A 46 -8.46 -2.14 9.63
C LYS A 46 -9.52 -1.07 9.37
N ALA A 47 -9.66 -0.62 8.12
CA ALA A 47 -10.65 0.38 7.74
C ALA A 47 -12.09 -0.12 7.95
N ARG A 48 -12.35 -1.41 7.66
CA ARG A 48 -13.66 -2.04 7.91
C ARG A 48 -13.99 -2.09 9.40
N ALA A 49 -13.04 -2.50 10.24
CA ALA A 49 -13.23 -2.53 11.69
C ALA A 49 -13.51 -1.13 12.24
N PHE A 50 -12.68 -0.15 11.89
CA PHE A 50 -12.85 1.24 12.30
C PHE A 50 -14.20 1.82 11.85
N ASN A 51 -14.60 1.59 10.59
CA ASN A 51 -15.88 2.08 10.09
C ASN A 51 -17.08 1.48 10.83
N LYS A 52 -16.98 0.22 11.26
CA LYS A 52 -18.02 -0.44 12.05
C LYS A 52 -18.15 0.22 13.42
N GLU A 53 -17.04 0.33 14.16
CA GLU A 53 -17.01 0.97 15.48
C GLU A 53 -17.48 2.43 15.41
N TRP A 54 -17.05 3.16 14.37
CA TRP A 54 -17.44 4.54 14.15
C TRP A 54 -18.94 4.71 13.87
N LYS A 55 -19.53 3.76 13.12
CA LYS A 55 -20.97 3.75 12.86
C LYS A 55 -21.75 3.51 14.16
N GLU A 56 -21.35 2.51 14.94
CA GLU A 56 -21.98 2.19 16.23
C GLU A 56 -21.87 3.38 17.20
N PHE A 57 -20.70 4.02 17.28
CA PHE A 57 -20.49 5.22 18.09
C PHE A 57 -21.42 6.37 17.68
N LYS A 58 -21.58 6.61 16.36
CA LYS A 58 -22.47 7.65 15.84
C LYS A 58 -23.94 7.35 16.17
N GLU A 59 -24.37 6.12 15.99
CA GLU A 59 -25.74 5.69 16.30
C GLU A 59 -26.03 5.85 17.80
N GLN A 60 -25.10 5.46 18.68
CA GLN A 60 -25.22 5.67 20.14
C GLN A 60 -25.30 7.16 20.50
N LYS A 61 -24.41 7.99 19.91
CA LYS A 61 -24.43 9.45 20.09
C LYS A 61 -25.76 10.07 19.65
N GLN A 62 -26.30 9.64 18.51
CA GLN A 62 -27.58 10.14 18.01
C GLN A 62 -28.75 9.71 18.89
N ALA A 63 -28.78 8.45 19.32
CA ALA A 63 -29.79 7.94 20.24
C ALA A 63 -29.76 8.66 21.60
N ALA A 64 -28.56 8.89 22.15
CA ALA A 64 -28.39 9.64 23.40
C ALA A 64 -28.84 11.10 23.25
N ALA A 65 -28.54 11.75 22.12
CA ALA A 65 -29.01 13.11 21.84
C ALA A 65 -30.54 13.17 21.72
N ALA A 66 -31.16 12.18 21.07
CA ALA A 66 -32.61 12.09 20.95
C ALA A 66 -33.32 11.77 22.27
N ALA A 67 -32.69 11.02 23.18
CA ALA A 67 -33.23 10.73 24.51
C ALA A 67 -33.06 11.91 25.50
N SER A 68 -32.18 12.86 25.20
CA SER A 68 -31.91 14.04 26.02
C SER A 68 -32.70 15.29 25.57
N ALA A 69 -33.48 15.18 24.49
CA ALA A 69 -34.30 16.23 23.89
C ALA A 69 -35.78 15.98 24.18
#